data_AF-A0A1A6H499-F1
#
_entry.id   AF-A0A1A6H499-F1
#
_cell.length_a   1.000
_cell.length_b   1.000
_cell.length_c   1.000
_cell.angle_alpha   90.00
_cell.angle_beta   90.00
_cell.angle_gamma   90.00
#
_symmetry.space_group_name_H-M   'P 1'
#
loop_
_entity.id
_entity.type
_entity.pdbx_description
1 polymer ?
#
loop_
_entity_poly.entity_id
_entity_poly.type
_entity_poly.pdbx_seq_one_letter_code
_entity_poly.pdbx_strand_id
1 'polypeptide(L)'
;MFVWSYWMTIFTSPASPSKEFYLSNSEKERYEKEFSQERQQDILRRAARDLPIYTTSASKAIRYCEKCQLIKPDRAHHCSACD
;
A
#
# COMPACT_ATOMS: atom_id res chain seq x y z
N MET A 1 -34.09 -7.57 7.20
CA MET A 1 -32.77 -7.07 7.63
C MET A 1 -31.68 -8.12 7.54
N PHE A 2 -31.79 -9.30 8.18
CA PHE A 2 -30.75 -10.35 8.20
C PHE A 2 -30.15 -10.74 6.83
N VAL A 3 -30.99 -11.19 5.88
CA VAL A 3 -30.52 -11.67 4.56
C VAL A 3 -29.83 -10.55 3.76
N TRP A 4 -30.37 -9.34 3.83
CA TRP A 4 -29.80 -8.17 3.13
C TRP A 4 -28.39 -7.86 3.62
N SER A 5 -28.19 -7.79 4.94
CA SER A 5 -26.85 -7.56 5.51
C SER A 5 -25.87 -8.66 5.13
N TYR A 6 -26.28 -9.94 5.20
CA TYR A 6 -25.41 -11.06 4.84
C TYR A 6 -24.99 -11.01 3.37
N TRP A 7 -25.94 -10.74 2.48
CA TRP A 7 -25.67 -10.60 1.05
C TRP A 7 -24.69 -9.47 0.77
N MET A 8 -24.94 -8.26 1.30
CA MET A 8 -24.06 -7.11 1.07
C MET A 8 -22.66 -7.35 1.63
N THR A 9 -22.51 -8.00 2.79
CA THR A 9 -21.19 -8.29 3.36
C THR A 9 -20.40 -9.31 2.54
N ILE A 10 -21.05 -10.31 1.94
CA ILE A 10 -20.35 -11.34 1.14
C ILE A 10 -19.97 -10.82 -0.24
N PHE A 11 -20.88 -10.10 -0.90
CA PHE A 11 -20.74 -9.80 -2.33
C PHE A 11 -20.25 -8.38 -2.63
N THR A 12 -20.08 -7.52 -1.61
CA THR A 12 -19.42 -6.24 -1.82
C THR A 12 -17.90 -6.45 -1.86
N SER A 13 -17.29 -6.21 -3.02
CA SER A 13 -15.84 -6.29 -3.17
C SER A 13 -15.13 -5.27 -2.27
N PRO A 14 -13.97 -5.63 -1.67
CA PRO A 14 -13.18 -4.68 -0.90
C PRO A 14 -12.63 -3.59 -1.83
N ALA A 15 -12.54 -2.36 -1.32
CA ALA A 15 -11.92 -1.26 -2.04
C ALA A 15 -10.40 -1.43 -2.08
N SER A 16 -9.80 -1.18 -3.24
CA SER A 16 -8.35 -1.15 -3.44
C SER A 16 -7.82 0.29 -3.40
N PRO A 17 -6.53 0.50 -3.07
CA PRO A 17 -5.91 1.81 -3.14
C PRO A 17 -6.03 2.47 -4.53
N SER A 18 -6.11 3.80 -4.56
CA SER A 18 -6.10 4.57 -5.82
C SER A 18 -4.72 4.50 -6.50
N LYS A 19 -4.69 4.80 -7.81
CA LYS A 19 -3.48 4.67 -8.64
C LYS A 19 -2.31 5.54 -8.18
N GLU A 20 -2.56 6.64 -7.50
CA GLU A 20 -1.55 7.53 -6.93
C GLU A 20 -0.66 6.85 -5.87
N PHE A 21 -1.16 5.82 -5.18
CA PHE A 21 -0.38 5.07 -4.19
C PHE A 21 0.56 4.03 -4.81
N TYR A 22 0.40 3.72 -6.10
CA TYR A 22 1.28 2.81 -6.80
C TYR A 22 2.55 3.53 -7.21
N LEU A 23 3.70 2.88 -7.02
CA LEU A 23 4.96 3.43 -7.49
C LEU A 23 4.92 3.56 -9.01
N SER A 24 5.44 4.66 -9.53
CA SER A 24 5.67 4.79 -10.96
C SER A 24 6.71 3.75 -11.42
N ASN A 25 6.70 3.39 -12.72
CA ASN A 25 7.64 2.40 -13.25
C ASN A 25 9.11 2.77 -12.97
N SER A 26 9.46 4.06 -13.05
CA SER A 26 10.80 4.55 -12.77
C SER A 26 11.18 4.42 -11.28
N GLU A 27 10.25 4.65 -10.36
CA GLU A 27 10.47 4.47 -8.92
C GLU A 27 10.58 3.00 -8.54
N LYS A 28 9.77 2.13 -9.16
CA LYS A 28 9.86 0.67 -8.98
C LYS A 28 11.24 0.16 -9.36
N GLU A 29 11.72 0.50 -10.55
CA GLU A 29 13.05 0.09 -10.99
C GLU A 29 14.15 0.60 -10.06
N ARG A 30 14.04 1.85 -9.58
CA ARG A 30 15.02 2.41 -8.64
C ARG A 30 14.98 1.70 -7.29
N TYR A 31 13.79 1.34 -6.81
CA TYR A 31 13.62 0.60 -5.57
C TYR A 31 14.22 -0.81 -5.67
N GLU A 32 13.96 -1.52 -6.77
CA GLU A 32 14.43 -2.89 -7.01
C GLU A 32 15.95 -2.98 -7.23
N LYS A 33 16.56 -1.95 -7.86
CA LYS A 33 18.01 -1.88 -8.07
C LYS A 33 18.80 -1.55 -6.80
N GLU A 34 18.13 -1.05 -5.76
CA GLU A 34 18.78 -0.60 -4.54
C GLU A 34 18.84 -1.73 -3.50
N PHE A 35 20.05 -2.02 -3.00
CA PHE A 35 20.29 -3.10 -2.04
C PHE A 35 20.25 -2.63 -0.59
N SER A 36 20.47 -1.33 -0.35
CA SER A 36 20.42 -0.75 0.99
C SER A 36 18.97 -0.47 1.41
N GLN A 37 18.56 -1.05 2.54
CA GLN A 37 17.23 -0.83 3.11
C GLN A 37 16.98 0.65 3.46
N GLU A 38 18.01 1.39 3.88
CA GLU A 38 17.89 2.83 4.16
C GLU A 38 17.57 3.62 2.89
N ARG A 39 18.26 3.32 1.79
CA ARG A 39 18.04 3.99 0.51
C ARG A 39 16.70 3.61 -0.12
N GLN A 40 16.29 2.35 0.01
CA GLN A 40 14.94 1.91 -0.34
C GLN A 40 13.88 2.72 0.42
N GLN A 41 14.05 2.90 1.73
CA GLN A 41 13.15 3.73 2.54
C GLN A 41 13.17 5.19 2.11
N ASP A 42 14.29 5.75 1.69
CA ASP A 42 14.35 7.12 1.17
C ASP A 42 13.61 7.30 -0.15
N ILE A 43 13.62 6.29 -1.03
CA ILE A 43 12.80 6.29 -2.25
C ILE A 43 11.31 6.31 -1.86
N LEU A 44 10.90 5.41 -0.98
CA LEU A 44 9.51 5.33 -0.50
C LEU A 44 9.06 6.60 0.22
N ARG A 45 9.93 7.22 1.03
CA ARG A 45 9.65 8.49 1.72
C ARG A 45 9.46 9.63 0.74
N ARG A 46 10.22 9.69 -0.36
CA ARG A 46 10.05 10.73 -1.38
C ARG A 46 8.70 10.58 -2.07
N ALA A 47 8.36 9.36 -2.51
CA ALA A 47 7.07 9.07 -3.13
C ALA A 47 5.88 9.32 -2.17
N ALA A 48 6.04 9.02 -0.88
CA ALA A 48 4.98 9.22 0.11
C ALA A 48 4.72 10.69 0.48
N ARG A 49 5.64 11.63 0.20
CA ARG A 49 5.48 13.06 0.59
C ARG A 49 4.28 13.72 -0.08
N ASP A 50 3.96 13.28 -1.29
CA ASP A 50 2.87 13.83 -2.09
C ASP A 50 1.54 13.08 -1.85
N LEU A 51 1.52 12.13 -0.90
CA LEU A 51 0.36 11.31 -0.56
C LEU A 51 -0.20 11.68 0.82
N PRO A 52 -1.53 11.56 1.04
CA PRO A 52 -2.16 11.84 2.33
C PRO A 52 -1.93 10.69 3.33
N ILE A 53 -0.69 10.53 3.79
CA ILE A 53 -0.27 9.46 4.71
C ILE A 53 0.25 10.07 6.01
N TYR A 54 -0.36 9.70 7.13
CA TYR A 54 0.00 10.19 8.46
C TYR A 54 0.50 9.08 9.39
N THR A 55 0.41 7.82 8.99
CA THR A 55 0.87 6.68 9.77
C THR A 55 2.14 6.03 9.20
N THR A 56 2.94 5.44 10.09
CA THR A 56 4.14 4.67 9.72
C THR A 56 4.10 3.27 10.34
N SER A 57 5.04 2.41 9.97
CA SER A 57 5.23 1.12 10.65
C SER A 57 5.70 1.32 12.10
N ALA A 58 5.73 0.24 12.90
CA ALA A 58 6.32 0.28 14.23
C ALA A 58 7.78 0.76 14.26
N SER A 59 8.53 0.50 13.18
CA SER A 59 9.91 0.97 13.00
C SER A 59 10.02 2.38 12.39
N LYS A 60 8.91 3.14 12.32
CA LYS A 60 8.83 4.47 11.68
C LYS A 60 9.18 4.46 10.19
N ALA A 61 9.03 3.33 9.52
CA ALA A 61 9.25 3.17 8.08
C ALA A 61 7.96 3.43 7.30
N ILE A 62 8.10 3.80 6.02
CA ILE A 62 6.95 3.91 5.12
C ILE A 62 6.34 2.53 4.92
N ARG A 63 5.01 2.45 5.07
CA ARG A 63 4.26 1.21 4.90
C ARG A 63 4.20 0.88 3.41
N TYR A 64 4.94 -0.13 2.98
CA TYR A 64 4.97 -0.58 1.59
C TYR A 64 4.44 -2.02 1.46
N CYS A 65 3.87 -2.35 0.31
CA CYS A 65 3.50 -3.71 -0.07
C CYS A 65 4.35 -4.16 -1.25
N GLU A 66 5.24 -5.13 -1.04
CA GLU A 66 6.10 -5.66 -2.11
C GLU A 66 5.32 -6.40 -3.18
N LYS A 67 4.32 -7.21 -2.79
CA LYS A 67 3.45 -7.94 -3.71
C LYS A 67 2.67 -7.01 -4.65
N CYS A 68 1.98 -6.02 -4.08
CA CYS A 68 1.14 -5.10 -4.84
C CYS A 68 1.93 -3.93 -5.47
N GLN A 69 3.21 -3.77 -5.09
CA GLN A 69 4.10 -2.67 -5.48
C GLN A 69 3.50 -1.26 -5.27
N LEU A 70 2.93 -1.04 -4.08
CA LEU A 70 2.28 0.22 -3.70
C LEU A 70 2.61 0.63 -2.26
N ILE A 71 2.55 1.93 -2.00
CA ILE A 71 2.60 2.50 -0.66
C ILE A 71 1.22 2.32 -0.03
N LYS A 72 1.15 1.67 1.13
CA LYS A 72 -0.12 1.36 1.79
C LYS A 72 -0.72 2.66 2.35
N PRO A 73 -1.95 3.05 1.96
CA PRO A 73 -2.67 4.13 2.62
C PRO A 73 -2.86 3.86 4.11
N ASP A 74 -3.17 4.92 4.85
CA ASP A 74 -3.52 4.79 6.26
C ASP A 74 -4.67 3.80 6.44
N ARG A 75 -4.53 2.91 7.44
CA ARG A 75 -5.48 1.83 7.76
C ARG A 75 -5.62 0.72 6.71
N ALA A 76 -4.91 0.77 5.58
CA ALA A 76 -4.95 -0.27 4.55
C ALA A 76 -3.95 -1.41 4.84
N HIS A 77 -4.37 -2.66 4.58
CA HIS A 77 -3.57 -3.87 4.76
C HIS A 77 -3.72 -4.79 3.56
N HIS A 78 -2.66 -5.51 3.22
CA HIS A 78 -2.70 -6.57 2.20
C HIS A 78 -3.31 -7.83 2.83
N CYS A 79 -4.24 -8.46 2.14
CA CYS A 79 -4.83 -9.73 2.53
C CYS A 79 -4.43 -10.80 1.50
N SER A 80 -3.62 -11.77 1.91
CA SER A 80 -3.17 -12.84 1.02
C SER A 80 -4.26 -13.82 0.60
N ALA A 81 -5.41 -13.84 1.29
CA ALA A 81 -6.57 -14.63 0.87
C ALA A 81 -7.37 -13.95 -0.24
N CYS A 82 -7.24 -12.63 -0.37
CA CYS A 82 -7.88 -11.82 -1.41
C CYS A 82 -6.93 -11.45 -2.55
N ASP A 83 -5.67 -11.91 -2.50
CA ASP A 83 -4.50 -11.50 -3.32
C ASP A 83 -4.87 -11.10 -4.77
#